data_AF-A0A699T5V0-F1
#
_entry.id   AF-A0A699T5V0-F1
#
_cell.length_a   1.000
_cell.length_b   1.000
_cell.length_c   1.000
_cell.angle_alpha   90.00
_cell.angle_beta   90.00
_cell.angle_gamma   90.00
#
_symmetry.space_group_name_H-M   'P 1'
#
loop_
_entity.id
_entity.type
_entity.pdbx_description
1 polymer ?
#
loop_
_entity_poly.entity_id
_entity_poly.type
_entity_poly.pdbx_seq_one_letter_code
_entity_poly.pdbx_strand_id
1 'polypeptide(L)'
;MTGNLKLLIHFVWKFKGTVRFGNDHVAVILGFGDLQWGNILITRVYFVEGLGHNLFSVGQLCDLDLEVAFRRNAGFVRNLEGVDLLKVDRSTNLYTINLHEMASASPICRMARASSTKSWLWHQRLSHLNFDTIND
;
A
#
# COMPACT_ATOMS: atom_id res chain seq x y z
N MET A 1 -13.60 3.80 -0.12
CA MET A 1 -14.35 4.50 0.96
C MET A 1 -13.76 4.10 2.30
N THR A 2 -13.65 5.02 3.25
CA THR A 2 -13.10 4.76 4.58
C THR A 2 -13.98 5.38 5.66
N GLY A 3 -14.11 4.67 6.79
CA GLY A 3 -14.70 5.21 8.03
C GLY A 3 -13.65 5.75 8.99
N ASN A 4 -12.37 5.65 8.63
CA ASN A 4 -11.26 6.12 9.43
C ASN A 4 -10.59 7.33 8.75
N LEU A 5 -10.84 8.51 9.31
CA LEU A 5 -10.28 9.78 8.84
C LEU A 5 -8.75 9.82 8.93
N LYS A 6 -8.15 9.10 9.90
CA LYS A 6 -6.68 9.09 10.11
C LYS A 6 -5.91 8.45 8.96
N LEU A 7 -6.58 7.71 8.09
CA LEU A 7 -5.97 7.11 6.90
C LEU A 7 -5.86 8.09 5.74
N LEU A 8 -6.54 9.24 5.78
CA LEU A 8 -6.61 10.17 4.67
C LEU A 8 -5.62 11.33 4.85
N ILE A 9 -4.93 11.67 3.76
CA ILE A 9 -4.15 12.89 3.59
C ILE A 9 -4.88 13.85 2.66
N HIS A 10 -4.53 15.14 2.68
CA HIS A 10 -5.17 16.19 1.87
C HIS A 10 -6.71 16.19 1.94
N PHE A 11 -7.25 15.94 3.13
CA PHE A 11 -8.68 15.79 3.31
C PHE A 11 -9.43 17.10 3.09
N VAL A 12 -10.55 17.03 2.36
CA VAL A 12 -11.46 18.14 2.09
C VAL A 12 -12.85 17.80 2.64
N TRP A 13 -13.31 18.63 3.58
CA TRP A 13 -14.70 18.61 4.05
C TRP A 13 -15.62 19.14 2.95
N LYS A 14 -16.43 18.26 2.39
CA LYS A 14 -17.41 18.59 1.35
C LYS A 14 -18.46 17.51 1.29
N PHE A 15 -19.70 17.87 1.60
CA PHE A 15 -20.84 16.97 1.43
C PHE A 15 -20.90 16.48 -0.03
N LYS A 16 -20.97 15.16 -0.22
CA LYS A 16 -21.00 14.52 -1.54
C LYS A 16 -22.24 13.68 -1.80
N GLY A 17 -23.03 13.38 -0.76
CA GLY A 17 -24.21 12.53 -0.85
C GLY A 17 -24.28 11.56 0.33
N THR A 18 -25.04 10.48 0.14
CA THR A 18 -25.24 9.44 1.15
C THR A 18 -24.93 8.05 0.57
N VAL A 19 -24.65 7.10 1.45
CA VAL A 19 -24.48 5.68 1.14
C VAL A 19 -25.53 4.92 1.94
N ARG A 20 -26.27 4.03 1.28
CA ARG A 20 -27.17 3.07 1.94
C ARG A 20 -26.47 1.73 2.06
N PHE A 21 -26.41 1.21 3.29
CA PHE A 21 -25.85 -0.09 3.59
C PHE A 21 -26.85 -1.22 3.34
N GLY A 22 -26.35 -2.45 3.28
CA GLY A 22 -27.21 -3.64 3.08
C GLY A 22 -28.22 -3.89 4.20
N ASN A 23 -28.04 -3.26 5.37
CA ASN A 23 -28.99 -3.29 6.50
C ASN A 23 -29.92 -2.06 6.52
N ASP A 24 -30.08 -1.36 5.38
CA ASP A 24 -30.89 -0.16 5.21
C ASP A 24 -30.46 1.08 5.99
N HIS A 25 -29.40 0.99 6.80
CA HIS A 25 -28.81 2.16 7.42
C HIS A 25 -28.22 3.09 6.35
N VAL A 26 -28.39 4.40 6.53
CA VAL A 26 -27.90 5.43 5.60
C VAL A 26 -26.85 6.27 6.32
N ALA A 27 -25.65 6.35 5.74
CA ALA A 27 -24.57 7.21 6.21
C ALA A 27 -24.29 8.34 5.23
N VAL A 28 -23.73 9.44 5.76
CA VAL A 28 -23.36 10.62 4.99
C VAL A 28 -21.91 10.52 4.52
N ILE A 29 -21.67 10.91 3.26
CA ILE A 29 -20.32 11.15 2.74
C ILE A 29 -19.94 12.59 3.10
N LEU A 30 -19.07 12.73 4.11
CA LEU A 30 -18.71 14.02 4.69
C LEU A 30 -17.57 14.73 3.94
N GLY A 31 -16.79 13.98 3.17
CA GLY A 31 -15.68 14.54 2.40
C GLY A 31 -14.90 13.48 1.64
N PHE A 32 -13.76 13.89 1.13
CA PHE A 32 -12.82 13.00 0.47
C PHE A 32 -11.38 13.46 0.74
N GLY A 33 -10.46 12.52 0.69
CA GLY A 33 -9.03 12.77 0.73
C GLY A 33 -8.31 11.71 -0.06
N ASP A 34 -6.99 11.70 0.03
CA ASP A 34 -6.17 10.70 -0.64
C ASP A 34 -5.68 9.68 0.38
N LEU A 35 -5.56 8.43 -0.05
CA LEU A 35 -4.98 7.35 0.73
C LEU A 35 -3.65 6.98 0.10
N GLN A 36 -2.57 7.20 0.83
CA GLN A 36 -1.24 6.78 0.40
C GLN A 36 -0.84 5.50 1.14
N TRP A 37 -0.34 4.53 0.38
CA TRP A 37 0.16 3.28 0.90
C TRP A 37 1.44 2.87 0.15
N GLY A 38 2.59 3.04 0.82
CA GLY A 38 3.89 2.90 0.16
C GLY A 38 3.97 3.84 -1.05
N ASN A 39 4.19 3.27 -2.23
CA ASN A 39 4.24 4.00 -3.50
C ASN A 39 2.88 4.11 -4.21
N ILE A 40 1.82 3.50 -3.66
CA ILE A 40 0.47 3.55 -4.24
C ILE A 40 -0.27 4.76 -3.66
N LEU A 41 -0.84 5.59 -4.54
CA LEU A 41 -1.68 6.73 -4.17
C LEU A 41 -3.09 6.53 -4.72
N ILE A 42 -4.06 6.30 -3.84
CA ILE A 42 -5.47 6.24 -4.21
C ILE A 42 -6.09 7.59 -3.93
N THR A 43 -6.44 8.31 -4.98
CA THR A 43 -7.00 9.66 -4.84
C THR A 43 -8.51 9.63 -4.62
N ARG A 44 -9.05 10.71 -4.04
CA ARG A 44 -10.49 10.95 -3.90
C ARG A 44 -11.25 9.84 -3.17
N VAL A 45 -10.64 9.26 -2.14
CA VAL A 45 -11.28 8.29 -1.25
C VAL A 45 -12.31 9.00 -0.39
N TYR A 46 -13.57 8.59 -0.52
CA TYR A 46 -14.66 9.13 0.29
C TYR A 46 -14.56 8.72 1.76
N PHE A 47 -14.72 9.70 2.65
CA PHE A 47 -14.93 9.50 4.08
C PHE A 47 -16.42 9.39 4.36
N VAL A 48 -16.82 8.28 4.97
CA VAL A 48 -18.21 7.96 5.32
C VAL A 48 -18.28 7.73 6.82
N GLU A 49 -19.02 8.57 7.52
CA GLU A 49 -19.19 8.45 8.97
C GLU A 49 -19.92 7.15 9.31
N GLY A 50 -19.43 6.44 10.34
CA GLY A 50 -20.04 5.18 10.77
C GLY A 50 -19.73 3.96 9.88
N LEU A 51 -18.86 4.09 8.87
CA LEU A 51 -18.42 2.95 8.07
C LEU A 51 -17.49 2.04 8.89
N GLY A 52 -17.99 0.87 9.29
CA GLY A 52 -17.25 -0.07 10.15
C GLY A 52 -16.01 -0.71 9.50
N HIS A 53 -16.03 -0.91 8.18
CA HIS A 53 -14.91 -1.49 7.43
C HIS A 53 -14.63 -0.70 6.16
N ASN A 54 -13.34 -0.47 5.87
CA ASN A 54 -12.92 0.24 4.67
C ASN A 54 -13.10 -0.62 3.42
N LEU A 55 -13.45 0.03 2.31
CA LEU A 55 -13.68 -0.61 1.03
C LEU A 55 -12.75 -0.01 -0.02
N PHE A 56 -11.98 -0.86 -0.70
CA PHE A 56 -11.14 -0.47 -1.83
C PHE A 56 -11.90 -0.69 -3.14
N SER A 57 -11.83 0.28 -4.04
CA SER A 57 -12.39 0.14 -5.39
C SER A 57 -11.38 -0.58 -6.28
N VAL A 58 -11.76 -1.73 -6.83
CA VAL A 58 -10.95 -2.43 -7.83
C VAL A 58 -10.74 -1.57 -9.07
N GLY A 59 -11.77 -0.82 -9.50
CA GLY A 59 -11.64 0.11 -10.63
C GLY A 59 -10.57 1.17 -10.41
N GLN A 60 -10.51 1.76 -9.21
CA GLN A 60 -9.46 2.75 -8.91
C GLN A 60 -8.06 2.13 -8.87
N LEU A 61 -7.92 0.84 -8.55
CA LEU A 61 -6.63 0.15 -8.63
C LEU A 61 -6.25 -0.11 -10.10
N CYS A 62 -7.22 -0.51 -10.93
CA CYS A 62 -7.00 -0.69 -12.36
C CYS A 62 -6.66 0.63 -13.07
N ASP A 63 -7.26 1.75 -12.67
CA ASP A 63 -6.94 3.09 -13.17
C ASP A 63 -5.51 3.54 -12.80
N LEU A 64 -4.87 2.86 -11.84
CA LEU A 64 -3.46 3.05 -11.45
C LEU A 64 -2.53 2.05 -12.14
N ASP A 65 -2.98 1.39 -13.21
CA ASP A 65 -2.25 0.34 -13.94
C ASP A 65 -1.84 -0.85 -13.05
N LEU A 66 -2.60 -1.10 -11.97
CA LEU A 66 -2.39 -2.25 -11.10
C LEU A 66 -3.27 -3.41 -11.52
N GLU A 67 -2.69 -4.60 -11.58
CA GLU A 67 -3.42 -5.83 -11.81
C GLU A 67 -4.00 -6.35 -10.50
N VAL A 68 -5.31 -6.57 -10.45
CA VAL A 68 -5.99 -7.18 -9.30
C VAL A 68 -6.43 -8.59 -9.67
N ALA A 69 -5.85 -9.60 -9.03
CA ALA A 69 -6.17 -11.00 -9.26
C ALA A 69 -6.80 -11.63 -8.02
N PHE A 70 -7.91 -12.34 -8.18
CA PHE A 70 -8.55 -13.12 -7.10
C PHE A 70 -8.41 -14.62 -7.38
N ARG A 71 -7.90 -15.37 -6.39
CA ARG A 71 -7.82 -16.83 -6.38
C ARG A 71 -8.63 -17.39 -5.21
N ARG A 72 -8.86 -18.71 -5.21
CA ARG A 72 -9.72 -19.40 -4.22
C ARG A 72 -9.53 -18.93 -2.77
N ASN A 73 -8.28 -18.76 -2.32
CA ASN A 73 -7.95 -18.45 -0.92
C ASN A 73 -7.19 -17.12 -0.74
N ALA A 74 -6.84 -16.43 -1.81
CA ALA A 74 -6.02 -15.22 -1.75
C ALA A 74 -6.24 -14.36 -2.99
N GLY A 75 -6.06 -13.07 -2.87
CA GLY A 75 -5.94 -12.12 -3.95
C GLY A 75 -4.59 -11.41 -3.93
N PHE A 76 -4.26 -10.77 -5.05
CA PHE A 76 -3.00 -10.06 -5.23
C PHE A 76 -3.28 -8.75 -5.96
N VAL A 77 -2.56 -7.70 -5.58
CA VAL A 77 -2.46 -6.47 -6.35
C VAL A 77 -1.02 -6.35 -6.82
N ARG A 78 -0.82 -6.29 -8.13
CA ARG A 78 0.50 -6.31 -8.78
C ARG A 78 0.74 -5.05 -9.61
N ASN A 79 1.99 -4.64 -9.71
CA ASN A 79 2.39 -3.65 -10.70
C ASN A 79 2.52 -4.28 -12.10
N LEU A 80 2.79 -3.47 -13.13
CA LEU A 80 2.99 -3.93 -14.51
C LEU A 80 4.20 -4.87 -14.70
N GLU A 81 5.15 -4.87 -13.77
CA GLU A 81 6.32 -5.76 -13.76
C GLU A 81 5.99 -7.14 -13.14
N GLY A 82 4.76 -7.32 -12.64
CA GLY A 82 4.30 -8.55 -11.99
C GLY A 82 4.73 -8.70 -10.53
N VAL A 83 5.26 -7.64 -9.91
CA VAL A 83 5.63 -7.61 -8.49
C VAL A 83 4.37 -7.48 -7.65
N ASP A 84 4.18 -8.41 -6.70
CA ASP A 84 3.11 -8.36 -5.71
C ASP A 84 3.35 -7.17 -4.77
N LEU A 85 2.50 -6.14 -4.90
CA LEU A 85 2.48 -5.01 -4.00
C LEU A 85 1.71 -5.37 -2.73
N LEU A 86 0.57 -6.05 -2.91
CA LEU A 86 -0.35 -6.37 -1.83
C LEU A 86 -0.80 -7.81 -1.94
N LYS A 87 -0.74 -8.51 -0.81
CA LYS A 87 -1.42 -9.78 -0.63
C LYS A 87 -2.74 -9.54 0.08
N VAL A 88 -3.78 -10.15 -0.45
CA VAL A 88 -5.13 -10.08 0.09
C VAL A 88 -5.52 -11.47 0.55
N ASP A 89 -5.76 -11.67 1.83
CA ASP A 89 -6.18 -12.99 2.32
C ASP A 89 -7.71 -13.12 2.24
N ARG A 90 -8.19 -14.31 1.88
CA ARG A 90 -9.62 -14.59 1.91
C ARG A 90 -9.99 -15.17 3.28
N SER A 91 -10.86 -14.47 4.00
CA SER A 91 -11.51 -14.99 5.19
C SER A 91 -13.00 -15.19 4.90
N THR A 92 -13.49 -16.42 5.05
CA THR A 92 -14.86 -16.82 4.69
C THR A 92 -15.21 -16.47 3.24
N ASN A 93 -16.02 -15.43 3.02
CA ASN A 93 -16.45 -14.93 1.72
C ASN A 93 -15.85 -13.58 1.33
N LEU A 94 -15.00 -13.00 2.19
CA LEU A 94 -14.42 -11.67 2.00
C LEU A 94 -12.91 -11.75 1.76
N TYR A 95 -12.43 -10.84 0.92
CA TYR A 95 -11.01 -10.60 0.71
C TYR A 95 -10.61 -9.41 1.58
N THR A 96 -9.74 -9.64 2.55
CA THR A 96 -9.36 -8.66 3.56
C THR A 96 -7.90 -8.26 3.37
N ILE A 97 -7.65 -6.95 3.50
CA ILE A 97 -6.32 -6.36 3.41
C ILE A 97 -5.92 -5.88 4.80
N ASN A 98 -4.77 -6.32 5.30
CA ASN A 98 -4.19 -5.77 6.52
C ASN A 98 -3.19 -4.66 6.18
N LEU A 99 -3.59 -3.41 6.38
CA LEU A 99 -2.72 -2.24 6.12
C LEU A 99 -1.55 -2.12 7.12
N HIS A 100 -1.63 -2.75 8.30
CA HIS A 100 -0.61 -2.65 9.34
C HIS A 100 0.63 -3.52 9.07
N GLU A 101 0.46 -4.69 8.46
CA GLU A 101 1.56 -5.64 8.20
C GLU A 101 2.62 -5.12 7.22
N MET A 102 2.33 -4.02 6.51
CA MET A 102 3.22 -3.48 5.50
C MET A 102 4.12 -2.34 6.01
N ALA A 103 3.75 -1.68 7.12
CA ALA A 103 4.67 -0.77 7.80
C ALA A 103 5.89 -1.52 8.40
N SER A 104 5.76 -2.83 8.59
CA SER A 104 6.83 -3.74 9.02
C SER A 104 7.64 -4.34 7.87
N ALA A 105 7.27 -4.11 6.60
CA ALA A 105 8.15 -4.47 5.49
C ALA A 105 9.31 -3.46 5.49
N SER A 106 10.36 -3.78 6.25
CA SER A 106 11.64 -3.06 6.19
C SER A 106 11.99 -2.83 4.73
N PRO A 107 12.53 -1.64 4.36
CA PRO A 107 13.14 -1.51 3.05
C PRO A 107 14.13 -2.66 2.96
N ILE A 108 13.94 -3.53 1.95
CA ILE A 108 14.94 -4.54 1.65
C ILE A 108 16.20 -3.71 1.36
N CYS A 109 17.08 -3.64 2.35
CA CYS A 109 18.38 -3.04 2.16
C CYS A 109 19.11 -4.04 1.27
N ARG A 110 18.97 -3.89 -0.05
CA ARG A 110 19.89 -4.45 -1.03
C ARG A 110 21.20 -3.68 -0.87
N MET A 111 21.89 -3.87 0.25
CA MET A 111 23.32 -3.66 0.25
C MET A 111 23.85 -4.71 -0.71
N ALA A 112 24.19 -4.25 -1.91
CA ALA A 112 24.84 -5.10 -2.88
C ALA A 112 26.21 -5.43 -2.29
N ARG A 113 26.31 -6.59 -1.62
CA ARG A 113 27.58 -7.11 -1.14
C ARG A 113 28.57 -7.03 -2.29
N ALA A 114 29.55 -6.13 -2.19
CA ALA A 114 30.52 -5.96 -3.24
C ALA A 114 31.28 -7.29 -3.38
N SER A 115 31.40 -7.80 -4.61
CA SER A 115 32.36 -8.87 -4.87
C SER A 115 33.74 -8.40 -4.40
N SER A 116 34.57 -9.27 -3.83
CA SER A 116 35.89 -8.92 -3.30
C SER A 116 36.73 -8.02 -4.23
N THR A 117 36.61 -8.21 -5.55
CA THR A 117 37.27 -7.39 -6.57
C THR A 117 36.83 -5.92 -6.57
N LYS A 118 35.54 -5.65 -6.35
CA LYS A 118 35.00 -4.29 -6.21
C LYS A 118 35.41 -3.66 -4.89
N SER A 119 35.40 -4.44 -3.80
CA SER A 119 35.86 -3.96 -2.48
C SER A 119 37.34 -3.58 -2.51
N TRP A 120 38.17 -4.34 -3.23
CA TRP A 120 39.59 -4.03 -3.45
C TRP A 120 39.81 -2.74 -4.22
N LEU A 121 39.02 -2.50 -5.28
CA LEU A 121 39.09 -1.27 -6.07
C LEU A 121 38.71 -0.04 -5.22
N TRP A 122 37.68 -0.16 -4.37
CA TRP A 122 37.29 0.92 -3.47
C TRP A 122 38.30 1.16 -2.35
N HIS A 123 38.90 0.10 -1.80
CA HIS A 123 40.00 0.23 -0.85
C HIS A 123 41.20 0.97 -1.47
N GLN A 124 41.56 0.71 -2.73
CA GLN A 124 42.63 1.47 -3.40
C GLN A 124 42.30 2.95 -3.60
N ARG A 125 41.02 3.30 -3.75
CA ARG A 125 40.59 4.70 -3.95
C ARG A 125 40.42 5.47 -2.64
N LEU A 126 40.09 4.79 -1.55
CA LEU A 126 39.75 5.40 -0.26
C LEU A 126 40.77 5.10 0.85
N SER A 127 41.74 4.22 0.60
CA SER A 127 42.97 3.84 1.32
C SER A 127 42.91 3.51 2.82
N HIS A 128 42.00 4.10 3.58
CA HIS A 128 41.92 4.02 5.03
C HIS A 128 40.60 3.43 5.54
N LEU A 129 39.71 2.98 4.64
CA LEU A 129 38.49 2.27 5.01
C LEU A 129 38.78 0.77 5.09
N ASN A 130 38.41 0.16 6.21
CA ASN A 130 38.50 -1.29 6.41
C ASN A 130 37.57 -2.03 5.43
N PHE A 131 37.94 -3.23 5.01
CA PHE A 131 37.13 -4.08 4.14
C PHE A 131 35.79 -4.46 4.76
N ASP A 132 35.73 -4.57 6.10
CA ASP A 132 34.48 -4.83 6.82
C ASP A 132 33.48 -3.68 6.63
N THR A 133 33.96 -2.42 6.62
CA THR A 133 33.13 -1.23 6.39
C THR A 133 32.71 -1.06 4.92
N ILE A 134 33.31 -1.79 3.98
CA ILE A 134 32.98 -1.74 2.54
C ILE A 134 32.01 -2.87 2.14
N ASN A 135 31.92 -3.93 2.96
CA ASN A 135 31.17 -5.15 2.64
C ASN A 135 29.88 -5.35 3.46
N ASP A 136 29.62 -4.50 4.45
CA ASP A 136 28.28 -4.29 5.00
C ASP A 136 27.46 -3.44 4.02
#